data_AF-A0A7Y0THJ8-F1
#
_entry.id   AF-A0A7Y0THJ8-F1
#
_cell.length_a   1.000
_cell.length_b   1.000
_cell.length_c   1.000
_cell.angle_alpha   90.00
_cell.angle_beta   90.00
_cell.angle_gamma   90.00
#
_symmetry.space_group_name_H-M   'P 1'
#
loop_
_entity.id
_entity.type
_entity.pdbx_description
1 polymer ?
#
loop_
_entity_poly.entity_id
_entity_poly.type
_entity_poly.pdbx_seq_one_letter_code
_entity_poly.pdbx_strand_id
1 'polypeptide(L)'
;MTRLTEIKAQIAELQKEADEVFKNDKRGAIADIISKMFAYNIRTEELQKREKAPRSASTIKYRKSEFEIWGGRGPKPRWVKEVEEKGENLEIYRVQEEITQ
;
A
#
# COMPACT_ATOMS: atom_id res chain seq x y z
N MET A 1 -6.33 -5.29 48.60
CA MET A 1 -6.25 -4.90 47.18
C MET A 1 -5.02 -4.05 47.00
N THR A 2 -4.32 -4.13 45.85
CA THR A 2 -3.14 -3.30 45.60
C THR A 2 -3.52 -2.10 44.74
N ARG A 3 -2.80 -0.99 44.91
CA ARG A 3 -2.99 0.26 44.15
C ARG A 3 -3.01 0.05 42.62
N LEU A 4 -2.29 -0.95 42.14
CA LEU A 4 -2.29 -1.35 40.73
C LEU A 4 -3.66 -1.88 40.27
N THR A 5 -4.35 -2.64 41.11
CA THR A 5 -5.70 -3.16 40.80
C THR A 5 -6.71 -2.02 40.71
N GLU A 6 -6.62 -1.03 41.60
CA GLU A 6 -7.50 0.15 41.58
C GLU A 6 -7.27 1.02 40.34
N ILE A 7 -6.01 1.23 39.95
CA ILE A 7 -5.66 1.97 38.72
C ILE A 7 -6.19 1.24 37.48
N LYS A 8 -6.07 -0.10 37.43
CA LYS A 8 -6.60 -0.89 36.31
C LYS A 8 -8.12 -0.81 36.20
N ALA A 9 -8.83 -0.83 37.33
CA ALA A 9 -10.28 -0.68 37.35
C ALA A 9 -10.71 0.71 36.81
N GLN A 10 -10.01 1.77 37.21
CA GLN A 10 -10.26 3.12 36.69
C GLN A 10 -9.99 3.25 35.19
N ILE A 11 -8.93 2.61 34.67
CA ILE A 11 -8.67 2.58 33.22
C ILE A 11 -9.81 1.91 32.47
N ALA A 12 -10.30 0.78 32.97
CA ALA A 12 -11.41 0.05 32.33
C ALA A 12 -12.70 0.87 32.30
N GLU A 13 -12.98 1.60 33.38
CA GLU A 13 -14.14 2.51 33.46
C GLU A 13 -14.01 3.68 32.49
N LEU A 14 -12.85 4.34 32.47
CA LEU A 14 -12.57 5.44 31.54
C LEU A 14 -12.57 4.99 30.07
N GLN A 15 -12.12 3.78 29.77
CA GLN A 15 -12.21 3.21 28.42
C GLN A 15 -13.67 3.00 28.01
N LYS A 16 -14.49 2.45 28.91
CA LYS A 16 -15.91 2.26 28.64
C LYS A 16 -16.61 3.60 28.38
N GLU A 17 -16.32 4.63 29.18
CA GLU A 17 -16.86 5.97 28.96
C GLU A 17 -16.41 6.56 27.61
N ALA A 18 -15.13 6.41 27.26
CA ALA A 18 -14.61 6.84 25.97
C ALA A 18 -15.29 6.13 24.78
N ASP A 19 -15.56 4.82 24.90
CA ASP A 19 -16.30 4.07 23.89
C ASP A 19 -17.75 4.54 23.74
N GLU A 20 -18.41 4.90 24.84
CA GLU A 20 -19.79 5.41 24.83
C GLU A 20 -19.87 6.80 24.16
N VAL A 21 -18.93 7.69 24.49
CA VAL A 21 -18.80 9.00 23.82
C VAL A 21 -18.51 8.80 22.33
N PHE A 22 -17.54 7.96 21.98
CA PHE A 22 -17.20 7.67 20.60
C PHE A 22 -18.39 7.14 19.80
N LYS A 23 -19.21 6.25 20.39
CA LYS A 23 -20.43 5.74 19.73
C LYS A 23 -21.44 6.86 19.45
N ASN A 24 -21.65 7.75 20.41
CA ASN A 24 -22.58 8.86 20.25
C ASN A 24 -22.08 9.86 19.19
N ASP A 25 -20.81 10.23 19.25
CA ASP A 25 -20.18 11.15 18.29
C ASP A 25 -20.17 10.54 16.89
N LYS A 26 -19.83 9.25 16.77
CA LYS A 26 -19.85 8.51 15.51
C LYS A 26 -21.25 8.49 14.91
N ARG A 27 -22.30 8.30 15.73
CA ARG A 27 -23.69 8.34 15.24
C ARG A 27 -24.05 9.72 14.70
N GLY A 28 -23.66 10.79 15.38
CA GLY A 28 -23.85 12.17 14.92
C GLY A 28 -23.12 12.45 13.61
N ALA A 29 -21.84 12.06 13.54
CA ALA A 29 -21.02 12.20 12.33
C ALA A 29 -21.60 11.43 11.14
N ILE A 30 -22.08 10.20 11.35
CA ILE A 30 -22.74 9.41 10.29
C ILE A 30 -24.01 10.12 9.80
N ALA A 31 -24.83 10.68 10.70
CA ALA A 31 -26.02 11.42 10.30
C ALA A 31 -25.70 12.68 9.47
N ASP A 32 -24.65 13.42 9.84
CA ASP A 32 -24.15 14.57 9.06
C ASP A 32 -23.63 14.14 7.69
N ILE A 33 -22.83 13.08 7.62
CA ILE A 33 -22.32 12.52 6.36
C ILE A 33 -23.48 12.11 5.46
N ILE A 34 -24.47 11.39 5.98
CA ILE A 34 -25.66 10.98 5.21
C ILE A 34 -26.42 12.21 4.72
N SER A 35 -26.62 13.21 5.56
CA SER A 35 -27.30 14.46 5.17
C SER A 35 -26.57 15.17 4.04
N LYS A 36 -25.23 15.25 4.10
CA LYS A 36 -24.39 15.78 3.02
C LYS A 36 -24.48 14.90 1.76
N MET A 37 -24.47 13.58 1.89
CA MET A 37 -24.63 12.67 0.76
C MET A 37 -25.95 12.93 0.02
N PHE A 38 -27.05 13.12 0.75
CA PHE A 38 -28.34 13.47 0.14
C PHE A 38 -28.33 14.86 -0.49
N ALA A 39 -27.82 15.89 0.21
CA ALA A 39 -27.79 17.26 -0.28
C ALA A 39 -27.01 17.43 -1.60
N TYR A 40 -25.92 16.67 -1.75
CA TYR A 40 -25.06 16.69 -2.93
C TYR A 40 -25.31 15.53 -3.89
N ASN A 41 -26.32 14.70 -3.64
CA ASN A 41 -26.63 13.50 -4.42
C ASN A 41 -25.41 12.56 -4.61
N ILE A 42 -24.56 12.46 -3.59
CA ILE A 42 -23.36 11.61 -3.57
C ILE A 42 -23.80 10.17 -3.29
N ARG A 43 -23.45 9.27 -4.21
CA ARG A 43 -23.65 7.83 -4.04
C ARG A 43 -22.47 7.21 -3.30
N THR A 44 -22.70 6.08 -2.63
CA THR A 44 -21.67 5.33 -1.91
C THR A 44 -20.48 4.95 -2.80
N GLU A 45 -20.74 4.72 -4.09
CA GLU A 45 -19.74 4.39 -5.11
C GLU A 45 -18.70 5.51 -5.32
N GLU A 46 -19.10 6.77 -5.16
CA GLU A 46 -18.25 7.96 -5.32
C GLU A 46 -17.37 8.20 -4.09
N LEU A 47 -17.76 7.67 -2.91
CA LEU A 47 -16.95 7.73 -1.69
C LEU A 47 -15.75 6.79 -1.72
N GLN A 48 -15.83 5.71 -2.52
CA GLN A 48 -14.70 4.81 -2.73
C GLN A 48 -13.65 5.51 -3.58
N LYS A 49 -12.72 6.21 -2.93
CA LYS A 49 -11.48 6.67 -3.55
C LYS A 49 -10.81 5.45 -4.19
N ARG A 50 -10.93 5.30 -5.52
CA ARG A 50 -10.19 4.30 -6.28
C ARG A 50 -8.72 4.69 -6.26
N GLU A 51 -8.04 4.44 -5.15
CA GLU A 51 -6.58 4.39 -5.15
C GLU A 51 -6.21 3.22 -6.04
N LYS A 52 -5.86 3.53 -7.30
CA LYS A 52 -5.22 2.57 -8.18
C LYS A 52 -4.02 2.04 -7.39
N ALA A 53 -4.04 0.75 -7.06
CA ALA A 53 -2.92 0.11 -6.38
C ALA A 53 -1.63 0.50 -7.11
N PRO A 54 -0.59 0.97 -6.40
CA PRO A 54 0.69 1.26 -7.04
C PRO A 54 1.15 -0.02 -7.73
N ARG A 55 1.39 0.05 -9.05
CA ARG A 55 2.03 -1.07 -9.76
C ARG A 55 3.36 -1.31 -9.06
N SER A 56 3.57 -2.52 -8.55
CA SER A 56 4.84 -2.88 -7.92
C SER A 56 5.98 -2.53 -8.87
N ALA A 57 7.00 -1.85 -8.34
CA ALA A 57 8.19 -1.50 -9.09
C ALA A 57 8.77 -2.79 -9.70
N SER A 58 8.98 -2.79 -11.00
CA SER A 58 9.49 -3.96 -11.71
C SER A 58 10.97 -4.14 -11.33
N THR A 59 11.31 -5.21 -10.63
CA THR A 59 12.70 -5.58 -10.33
C THR A 59 13.53 -5.64 -11.61
N ILE A 60 14.60 -4.85 -11.70
CA ILE A 60 15.54 -4.88 -12.82
C ILE A 60 16.41 -6.13 -12.68
N LYS A 61 16.30 -7.08 -13.62
CA LYS A 61 17.04 -8.34 -13.59
C LYS A 61 18.34 -8.31 -14.40
N TYR A 62 18.36 -7.57 -15.50
CA TYR A 62 19.50 -7.47 -16.39
C TYR A 62 19.79 -6.01 -16.75
N ARG A 63 21.07 -5.63 -16.82
CA ARG A 63 21.54 -4.29 -17.17
C ARG A 63 22.82 -4.39 -18.01
N LYS A 64 22.80 -3.83 -19.22
CA LYS A 64 23.96 -3.71 -20.10
C LYS A 64 24.65 -2.34 -20.01
N SER A 65 23.87 -1.29 -19.79
CA SER A 65 24.32 0.09 -19.65
C SER A 65 23.33 0.89 -18.79
N GLU A 66 23.60 2.16 -18.51
CA GLU A 66 22.72 3.02 -17.71
C GLU A 66 21.31 3.15 -18.29
N PHE A 67 21.19 3.11 -19.62
CA PHE A 67 19.92 3.22 -20.34
C PHE A 67 19.38 1.87 -20.84
N GLU A 68 20.13 0.77 -20.68
CA GLU A 68 19.79 -0.54 -21.23
C GLU A 68 19.51 -1.54 -20.09
N ILE A 69 18.28 -1.50 -19.58
CA ILE A 69 17.80 -2.34 -18.49
C ILE A 69 16.64 -3.24 -18.93
N TRP A 70 16.56 -4.45 -18.37
CA TRP A 70 15.46 -5.38 -18.60
C TRP A 70 15.09 -6.15 -17.33
N GLY A 71 13.81 -6.09 -16.95
CA GLY A 71 13.28 -6.79 -15.78
C GLY A 71 13.07 -8.30 -15.95
N GLY A 72 13.39 -8.87 -17.12
CA GLY A 72 13.16 -10.28 -17.44
C GLY A 72 11.68 -10.68 -17.56
N ARG A 73 10.75 -9.70 -17.54
CA ARG A 73 9.33 -9.87 -17.84
C ARG A 73 8.94 -8.91 -18.97
N GLY A 74 8.10 -9.36 -19.88
CA GLY A 74 7.65 -8.57 -21.03
C GLY A 74 8.57 -8.66 -22.25
N PRO A 75 8.36 -7.82 -23.28
CA PRO A 75 9.07 -7.90 -24.55
C PRO A 75 10.59 -7.69 -24.36
N LYS A 76 11.39 -8.54 -25.01
CA LYS A 76 12.85 -8.44 -25.00
C LYS A 76 13.31 -7.16 -25.72
N PRO A 77 14.12 -6.29 -25.08
CA PRO A 77 14.68 -5.11 -25.74
C PRO A 77 15.72 -5.50 -26.79
N ARG A 78 16.06 -4.57 -27.69
CA ARG A 78 16.96 -4.84 -28.83
C ARG A 78 18.31 -5.42 -28.40
N TRP A 79 18.90 -4.85 -27.35
CA TRP A 79 20.20 -5.31 -26.85
C TRP A 79 20.19 -6.76 -26.34
N VAL A 80 19.08 -7.23 -25.76
CA VAL A 80 18.94 -8.63 -25.32
C VAL A 80 18.95 -9.55 -26.53
N LYS A 81 18.24 -9.17 -27.60
CA LYS A 81 18.24 -9.93 -28.86
C LYS A 81 19.62 -9.93 -29.49
N GLU A 82 20.31 -8.81 -29.50
CA GLU A 82 21.69 -8.73 -30.02
C GLU A 82 22.67 -9.61 -29.24
N VAL A 83 22.51 -9.72 -27.93
CA VAL A 83 23.31 -10.62 -27.07
C VAL A 83 23.01 -12.09 -27.43
N GLU A 84 21.73 -12.45 -27.58
CA GLU A 84 21.32 -13.79 -28.01
C GLU A 84 21.79 -14.13 -29.43
N GLU A 85 21.70 -13.19 -30.37
CA GLU A 85 22.15 -13.35 -31.77
C GLU A 85 23.67 -13.46 -31.88
N LYS A 86 24.43 -12.78 -31.01
CA LYS A 86 25.89 -12.92 -30.92
C LYS A 86 26.32 -14.23 -30.27
N GLY A 87 25.38 -15.05 -29.77
CA GLY A 87 25.67 -16.29 -29.04
C GLY A 87 26.25 -16.04 -27.65
N GLU A 88 26.06 -14.84 -27.10
CA GLU A 88 26.58 -14.44 -25.79
C GLU A 88 25.55 -14.74 -24.69
N ASN A 89 26.01 -15.11 -23.51
CA ASN A 89 25.13 -15.50 -22.42
C ASN A 89 24.55 -14.24 -21.73
N LEU A 90 23.22 -14.12 -21.76
CA LEU A 90 22.48 -13.02 -21.13
C LEU A 90 22.71 -12.92 -19.61
N GLU A 91 23.09 -14.02 -18.95
CA GLU A 91 23.39 -14.05 -17.52
C GLU A 91 24.61 -13.21 -17.14
N ILE A 92 25.50 -12.89 -18.09
CA ILE A 92 26.63 -11.98 -17.88
C ILE A 92 26.13 -10.57 -17.52
N TYR A 93 24.97 -10.18 -18.07
CA TYR A 93 24.34 -8.88 -17.82
C TYR A 93 23.37 -8.91 -16.64
N ARG A 94 23.30 -10.01 -15.90
CA ARG A 94 22.39 -10.14 -14.75
C ARG A 94 22.87 -9.23 -13.63
N VAL A 95 22.00 -8.33 -13.18
CA VAL A 95 22.28 -7.56 -11.97
C VAL A 95 22.16 -8.54 -10.81
N GLN A 96 23.28 -8.81 -10.14
CA GLN A 96 23.23 -9.46 -8.84
C GLN A 96 22.60 -8.46 -7.88
N GLU A 97 21.35 -8.68 -7.52
CA GLU A 97 20.73 -7.98 -6.42
C GLU A 97 21.54 -8.33 -5.16
N GLU A 98 22.56 -7.53 -4.85
CA GLU A 98 23.00 -7.40 -3.46
C GLU A 98 21.81 -6.79 -2.72
N ILE A 99 21.00 -7.69 -2.13
CA ILE A 99 19.98 -7.37 -1.15
C ILE A 99 20.73 -6.71 0.00
N THR A 100 20.91 -5.39 -0.05
CA THR A 100 21.23 -4.63 1.14
C THR A 100 19.96 -4.60 1.98
N GLN A 101 20.10 -5.24 3.13
CA GLN A 101 19.10 -5.53 4.16
C GLN A 101 18.40 -4.28 4.70
#